data_AF-A0A6G0X634-F1
#
_entry.id   AF-A0A6G0X634-F1
#
_cell.length_a   1.000
_cell.length_b   1.000
_cell.length_c   1.000
_cell.angle_alpha   90.00
_cell.angle_beta   90.00
_cell.angle_gamma   90.00
#
_symmetry.space_group_name_H-M   'P 1'
#
loop_
_entity.id
_entity.type
_entity.pdbx_description
1 polymer ?
#
loop_
_entity_poly.entity_id
_entity_poly.type
_entity_poly.pdbx_seq_one_letter_code
_entity_poly.pdbx_strand_id
1 'polypeptide(L)'
;MVRAFGKLPFPVYFSFTAKQCLAPSEKQQAILAAVPDHRILLETDAPDQRPTDEALADHAVGAIPWNEPAVVSLAVDSVAVCRSTSPDDMARRVRANAQAAFQLVDAE
;
A
#
# COMPACT_ATOMS: atom_id res chain seq x y z
N MET A 1 15.76 -7.58 -5.70
CA MET A 1 14.42 -7.90 -6.26
C MET A 1 13.89 -6.74 -7.11
N VAL A 2 13.57 -5.58 -6.52
CA VAL A 2 12.98 -4.42 -7.24
C VAL A 2 13.74 -4.04 -8.53
N ARG A 3 15.07 -3.93 -8.46
CA ARG A 3 15.92 -3.59 -9.63
C ARG A 3 15.82 -4.56 -10.80
N ALA A 4 15.47 -5.83 -10.56
CA ALA A 4 15.36 -6.82 -11.63
C ALA A 4 14.09 -6.58 -12.47
N PHE A 5 12.98 -6.23 -11.82
CA PHE A 5 11.73 -5.91 -12.50
C PHE A 5 11.81 -4.64 -13.33
N GLY A 6 12.66 -3.68 -12.95
CA GLY A 6 12.90 -2.47 -13.75
C GLY A 6 13.58 -2.72 -15.11
N LYS A 7 14.04 -3.95 -15.38
CA LYS A 7 14.64 -4.34 -16.67
C LYS A 7 13.62 -4.94 -17.65
N LEU A 8 12.38 -5.17 -17.22
CA LEU A 8 11.35 -5.75 -18.08
C LEU A 8 10.84 -4.72 -19.08
N PRO A 9 10.41 -5.15 -20.29
CA PRO A 9 9.96 -4.24 -21.34
C PRO A 9 8.58 -3.64 -21.09
N PHE A 10 7.93 -4.03 -19.99
CA PHE A 10 6.62 -3.56 -19.57
C PHE A 10 6.65 -3.04 -18.13
N PRO A 11 5.75 -2.11 -17.78
CA PRO A 11 5.64 -1.59 -16.43
C PRO A 11 5.34 -2.69 -15.41
N VAL A 12 6.10 -2.73 -14.31
CA VAL A 12 5.80 -3.58 -13.14
C VAL A 12 5.52 -2.71 -11.93
N TYR A 13 4.42 -3.03 -11.25
CA TYR A 13 4.00 -2.40 -10.02
C TYR A 13 4.21 -3.34 -8.84
N PHE A 14 4.35 -2.78 -7.64
CA PHE A 14 4.56 -3.51 -6.40
C PHE A 14 3.40 -3.17 -5.46
N SER A 15 2.57 -4.16 -5.18
CA SER A 15 1.47 -4.03 -4.22
C SER A 15 1.94 -4.40 -2.82
N PHE A 16 1.50 -3.63 -1.83
CA PHE A 16 1.74 -3.90 -0.41
C PHE A 16 0.40 -3.93 0.32
N THR A 17 0.18 -5.00 1.09
CA THR A 17 -1.01 -5.09 1.93
C THR A 17 -0.91 -4.15 3.12
N ALA A 18 -2.05 -3.70 3.66
CA ALA A 18 -2.08 -2.87 4.87
C ALA A 18 -1.31 -3.49 6.05
N LYS A 19 -1.38 -4.81 6.23
CA LYS A 19 -0.58 -5.53 7.23
C LYS A 19 0.91 -5.36 7.03
N GLN A 20 1.38 -5.44 5.79
CA GLN A 20 2.79 -5.24 5.47
C GLN A 20 3.22 -3.78 5.64
N CYS A 21 2.33 -2.82 5.47
CA CYS A 21 2.62 -1.40 5.68
C CYS A 21 2.65 -1.03 7.16
N LEU A 22 1.77 -1.60 8.00
CA LEU A 22 1.65 -1.22 9.40
C LEU A 22 2.64 -1.95 10.33
N ALA A 23 3.00 -3.18 9.99
CA ALA A 23 4.01 -3.96 10.72
C ALA A 23 5.05 -4.55 9.77
N PRO A 24 5.82 -3.71 9.05
CA PRO A 24 6.76 -4.18 8.04
C PRO A 24 7.98 -4.86 8.71
N SER A 25 8.30 -6.07 8.27
CA SER A 25 9.62 -6.67 8.50
C SER A 25 10.72 -5.83 7.84
N GLU A 26 11.98 -5.95 8.30
CA GLU A 26 13.12 -5.24 7.69
C GLU A 26 13.21 -5.43 6.17
N LYS A 27 12.91 -6.66 5.71
CA LYS A 27 12.86 -6.98 4.27
C LYS A 27 11.77 -6.17 3.55
N GLN A 28 10.58 -6.06 4.12
CA GLN A 28 9.49 -5.27 3.54
C GLN A 28 9.80 -3.78 3.55
N GLN A 29 10.40 -3.26 4.63
CA GLN A 29 10.86 -1.87 4.68
C GLN A 29 11.88 -1.58 3.57
N ALA A 30 12.88 -2.45 3.40
CA ALA A 30 13.89 -2.29 2.37
C ALA A 30 13.32 -2.38 0.95
N ILE A 31 12.34 -3.27 0.71
CA ILE A 31 11.65 -3.37 -0.57
C ILE A 31 10.83 -2.11 -0.81
N LEU A 32 9.99 -1.70 0.15
CA LEU A 32 9.18 -0.49 0.06
C LEU A 32 10.07 0.69 -0.28
N ALA A 33 11.10 0.97 0.52
CA ALA A 33 12.05 2.07 0.27
C ALA A 33 12.64 2.06 -1.15
N ALA A 34 12.95 0.88 -1.70
CA ALA A 34 13.56 0.74 -3.03
C ALA A 34 12.57 0.88 -4.21
N VAL A 35 11.27 0.69 -4.00
CA VAL A 35 10.25 0.84 -5.05
C VAL A 35 10.08 2.33 -5.39
N PRO A 36 10.10 2.74 -6.67
CA PRO A 36 9.77 4.11 -7.06
C PRO A 36 8.31 4.45 -6.78
N ASP A 37 8.03 5.68 -6.34
CA ASP A 37 6.66 6.10 -5.97
C ASP A 37 5.59 5.83 -7.04
N HIS A 38 5.93 6.02 -8.32
CA HIS A 38 5.02 5.79 -9.45
C HIS A 38 4.76 4.29 -9.75
N ARG A 39 5.30 3.38 -8.93
CA ARG A 39 5.17 1.92 -9.04
C ARG A 39 4.54 1.29 -7.80
N ILE A 40 4.18 2.09 -6.79
CA ILE A 40 3.57 1.60 -5.55
C ILE A 40 2.07 1.41 -5.75
N LEU A 41 1.57 0.24 -5.39
CA LEU A 41 0.15 -0.04 -5.18
C LEU A 41 -0.06 -0.42 -3.72
N LEU A 42 -1.27 -0.20 -3.22
CA LEU A 42 -1.69 -0.58 -1.87
C LEU A 42 -2.98 -1.38 -1.95
N GLU A 43 -3.08 -2.39 -1.10
CA GLU A 43 -4.22 -3.28 -1.03
C GLU A 43 -4.48 -3.72 0.41
N THR A 44 -5.57 -4.43 0.64
CA THR A 44 -5.85 -5.06 1.94
C THR A 44 -5.73 -6.57 1.88
N ASP A 45 -5.96 -7.17 0.71
CA ASP A 45 -6.21 -8.61 0.56
C ASP A 45 -7.37 -9.09 1.44
N ALA A 46 -8.36 -8.22 1.70
CA ALA A 46 -9.51 -8.55 2.54
C ALA A 46 -10.34 -9.70 1.94
N PRO A 47 -10.84 -10.64 2.76
CA PRO A 47 -10.84 -10.65 4.23
C PRO A 47 -9.54 -11.17 4.87
N ASP A 48 -8.58 -11.63 4.07
CA ASP A 48 -7.29 -12.14 4.51
C ASP A 48 -6.31 -11.01 4.90
N GLN A 49 -5.09 -11.37 5.32
CA GLN A 49 -4.01 -10.44 5.67
C GLN A 49 -4.40 -9.30 6.62
N ARG A 50 -5.30 -9.55 7.58
CA ARG A 50 -5.63 -8.58 8.63
C ARG A 50 -4.35 -8.10 9.35
N PRO A 51 -4.14 -6.78 9.52
CA PRO A 51 -3.07 -6.26 10.37
C PRO A 51 -3.17 -6.79 11.81
N THR A 52 -2.09 -6.74 12.57
CA THR A 52 -2.10 -7.20 13.97
C THR A 52 -2.90 -6.24 14.85
N ASP A 53 -3.36 -6.72 16.01
CA ASP A 53 -4.16 -5.88 16.91
C ASP A 53 -3.35 -4.69 17.44
N GLU A 54 -2.04 -4.86 17.66
CA GLU A 54 -1.13 -3.76 18.05
C GLU A 54 -1.06 -2.68 16.96
N ALA A 55 -1.07 -3.10 15.70
CA ALA A 55 -1.06 -2.19 14.55
C ALA A 55 -2.41 -1.49 14.33
N LEU A 56 -3.49 -1.99 14.95
CA LEU A 56 -4.84 -1.45 14.84
C LEU A 56 -5.31 -0.74 16.12
N ALA A 57 -4.50 -0.72 17.19
CA ALA A 57 -4.91 -0.30 18.53
C ALA A 57 -5.54 1.11 18.56
N ASP A 58 -5.03 2.03 17.73
CA ASP A 58 -5.49 3.42 17.65
C ASP A 58 -6.53 3.67 16.53
N HIS A 59 -6.97 2.61 15.86
CA HIS A 59 -7.84 2.71 14.68
C HIS A 59 -9.20 2.07 14.92
N ALA A 60 -10.28 2.79 14.56
CA ALA A 60 -11.66 2.31 14.72
C ALA A 60 -11.93 0.96 14.01
N VAL A 61 -11.14 0.63 12.98
CA VAL A 61 -11.18 -0.67 12.29
C VAL A 61 -10.68 -1.85 13.13
N GLY A 62 -9.95 -1.61 14.23
CA GLY A 62 -9.50 -2.66 15.16
C GLY A 62 -10.65 -3.39 15.86
N ALA A 63 -11.82 -2.76 15.96
CA ALA A 63 -13.02 -3.36 16.54
C ALA A 63 -13.73 -4.36 15.62
N ILE A 64 -13.33 -4.45 14.34
CA ILE A 64 -13.92 -5.37 13.36
C ILE A 64 -13.12 -6.68 13.38
N PRO A 65 -13.80 -7.85 13.46
CA PRO A 65 -13.13 -9.15 13.54
C PRO A 65 -12.41 -9.54 12.24
N TRP A 66 -12.81 -8.97 11.11
CA TRP A 66 -12.30 -9.29 9.77
C TRP A 66 -11.53 -8.12 9.17
N ASN A 67 -10.63 -8.41 8.23
CA ASN A 67 -10.04 -7.36 7.41
C ASN A 67 -11.09 -6.82 6.43
N GLU A 68 -11.03 -5.53 6.15
CA GLU A 68 -12.01 -4.83 5.30
C GLU A 68 -11.27 -3.96 4.28
N PRO A 69 -11.85 -3.66 3.11
CA PRO A 69 -11.25 -2.73 2.13
C PRO A 69 -10.91 -1.35 2.72
N ALA A 70 -11.68 -0.89 3.71
CA ALA A 70 -11.48 0.39 4.38
C ALA A 70 -10.10 0.51 5.05
N VAL A 71 -9.45 -0.60 5.40
CA VAL A 71 -8.13 -0.62 6.05
C VAL A 71 -7.02 -0.12 5.10
N VAL A 72 -7.27 0.01 3.79
CA VAL A 72 -6.29 0.54 2.83
C VAL A 72 -5.86 1.97 3.16
N SER A 73 -6.71 2.77 3.82
CA SER A 73 -6.35 4.14 4.23
C SER A 73 -5.19 4.14 5.24
N LEU A 74 -5.12 3.13 6.11
CA LEU A 74 -4.02 3.00 7.07
C LEU A 74 -2.70 2.65 6.37
N ALA A 75 -2.78 1.88 5.27
CA ALA A 75 -1.62 1.62 4.43
C ALA A 75 -1.11 2.91 3.77
N VAL A 76 -2.03 3.78 3.30
CA VAL A 76 -1.69 5.10 2.74
C VAL A 76 -0.97 5.94 3.79
N ASP A 77 -1.51 6.04 4.99
CA ASP A 77 -0.93 6.84 6.08
C ASP A 77 0.49 6.35 6.43
N SER A 78 0.65 5.03 6.61
CA SER A 78 1.96 4.45 6.91
C SER A 78 2.99 4.72 5.80
N VAL A 79 2.61 4.51 4.54
CA VAL A 79 3.53 4.74 3.42
C VAL A 79 3.82 6.23 3.24
N ALA A 80 2.86 7.13 3.52
CA ALA A 80 3.08 8.56 3.49
C ALA A 80 4.17 8.98 4.50
N VAL A 81 4.12 8.44 5.72
CA VAL A 81 5.17 8.63 6.74
C VAL A 81 6.51 8.10 6.24
N CYS A 82 6.56 6.88 5.71
CA CYS A 82 7.80 6.30 5.17
C CYS A 82 8.41 7.11 4.02
N ARG A 83 7.59 7.87 3.29
CA ARG A 83 8.00 8.67 2.12
C ARG A 83 8.14 10.15 2.42
N SER A 84 7.95 10.57 3.67
CA SER A 84 7.97 11.99 4.05
C SER A 84 7.06 12.85 3.18
N THR A 85 5.84 12.37 2.91
CA THR A 85 4.80 13.08 2.14
C THR A 85 3.48 13.12 2.90
N SER A 86 2.51 13.89 2.42
CA SER A 86 1.18 13.94 3.04
C SER A 86 0.35 12.68 2.69
N PRO A 87 -0.56 12.23 3.57
CA PRO A 87 -1.52 11.18 3.23
C PRO A 87 -2.30 11.47 1.95
N ASP A 88 -2.73 12.71 1.74
CA ASP A 88 -3.49 13.11 0.54
C ASP A 88 -2.64 13.03 -0.74
N ASP A 89 -1.36 13.41 -0.69
CA ASP A 89 -0.45 13.25 -1.81
C ASP A 89 -0.18 11.77 -2.11
N MET A 90 0.02 10.95 -1.07
CA MET A 90 0.22 9.50 -1.22
C MET A 90 -1.03 8.83 -1.78
N ALA A 91 -2.22 9.17 -1.29
CA ALA A 91 -3.50 8.67 -1.80
C ALA A 91 -3.67 8.99 -3.28
N ARG A 92 -3.43 10.25 -3.68
CA ARG A 92 -3.49 10.67 -5.09
C ARG A 92 -2.50 9.89 -5.96
N ARG A 93 -1.27 9.69 -5.49
CA ARG A 93 -0.23 8.93 -6.21
C ARG A 93 -0.62 7.46 -6.37
N VAL A 94 -1.01 6.79 -5.29
CA VAL A 94 -1.41 5.38 -5.31
C VAL A 94 -2.65 5.18 -6.18
N ARG A 95 -3.62 6.10 -6.13
CA ARG A 95 -4.78 6.09 -7.03
C ARG A 95 -4.35 6.20 -8.49
N ALA A 96 -3.52 7.18 -8.84
CA ALA A 96 -3.01 7.35 -10.21
C ALA A 96 -2.24 6.11 -10.69
N ASN A 97 -1.45 5.48 -9.81
CA ASN A 97 -0.74 4.24 -10.11
C ASN A 97 -1.71 3.09 -10.37
N ALA A 98 -2.74 2.93 -9.55
CA ALA A 98 -3.77 1.90 -9.72
C ALA A 98 -4.54 2.10 -11.04
N GLN A 99 -4.90 3.34 -11.36
CA GLN A 99 -5.54 3.67 -12.64
C GLN A 99 -4.67 3.29 -13.83
N ALA A 100 -3.38 3.61 -13.78
CA ALA A 100 -2.44 3.24 -14.83
C ALA A 100 -2.21 1.70 -14.91
N ALA A 101 -2.10 1.02 -13.77
CA ALA A 101 -1.85 -0.42 -13.70
C ALA A 101 -3.04 -1.25 -14.19
N PHE A 102 -4.26 -0.86 -13.80
CA PHE A 102 -5.49 -1.60 -14.09
C PHE A 102 -6.32 -0.99 -15.22
N GLN A 103 -5.82 0.05 -15.88
CA GLN A 103 -6.51 0.78 -16.95
C GLN A 103 -7.90 1.27 -16.53
N LEU A 104 -8.00 1.76 -15.28
CA LEU A 104 -9.26 2.27 -14.75
C LEU A 104 -9.51 3.68 -15.28
N VAL A 105 -10.72 3.89 -15.80
CA VAL A 105 -11.26 5.23 -16.04
C VAL A 105 -11.80 5.81 -14.74
N ASP A 106 -11.80 7.14 -14.60
CA ASP A 106 -12.48 7.77 -13.47
C ASP A 106 -13.95 7.31 -13.46
N ALA A 107 -14.43 6.85 -12.30
CA ALA A 107 -15.85 6.61 -12.11
C ALA A 107 -16.55 7.98 -12.13
N GLU A 108 -17.58 8.11 -12.98
CA GLU A 108 -18.45 9.30 -13.05
C GLU A 108 -19.14 9.60 -11.71
#